data_AF-A0A6B2GBN7-F1
#
_entry.id   AF-A0A6B2GBN7-F1
#
_cell.length_a   1.000
_cell.length_b   1.000
_cell.length_c   1.000
_cell.angle_alpha   90.00
_cell.angle_beta   90.00
_cell.angle_gamma   90.00
#
_symmetry.space_group_name_H-M   'P 1'
#
loop_
_entity.id
_entity.type
_entity.pdbx_description
1 polymer ?
#
loop_
_entity_poly.entity_id
_entity_poly.type
_entity_poly.pdbx_seq_one_letter_code
_entity_poly.pdbx_strand_id
1 'polypeptide(L)'
;MVESNRVLYDKGEKPDHCIVIKYMPHVGDSKRAIDEYVSEICMHGTNTLMIYNVCEDSLLATPIMLDLVLLSELFTRISAKSESDQENFHSFQTVLSGLGFLLKAPLTSNKEPVVNGLMAQKSCILNLIRACLGIPPETHMYLEQKFSLN
;
A
#
# COMPACT_ATOMS: atom_id res chain seq x y z
N MET A 1 6.39 -8.72 2.79
CA MET A 1 5.99 -8.99 4.19
C MET A 1 6.61 -10.27 4.71
N VAL A 2 6.38 -11.43 4.08
CA VAL A 2 7.07 -12.69 4.47
C VAL A 2 8.60 -12.52 4.38
N GLU A 3 9.09 -12.02 3.24
CA GLU A 3 10.53 -11.80 3.00
C GLU A 3 11.18 -10.76 3.93
N SER A 4 10.39 -9.89 4.59
CA SER A 4 10.93 -8.85 5.47
C SER A 4 11.21 -9.32 6.89
N ASN A 5 10.83 -10.55 7.27
CA ASN A 5 11.08 -11.07 8.61
C ASN A 5 11.68 -12.49 8.58
N ARG A 6 13.02 -12.57 8.66
CA ARG A 6 13.79 -13.82 8.68
C ARG A 6 13.80 -14.53 10.03
N VAL A 7 13.28 -13.89 11.09
CA VAL A 7 13.14 -14.54 12.41
C VAL A 7 11.92 -15.46 12.41
N LEU A 8 10.87 -15.08 11.67
CA LEU A 8 9.63 -15.87 11.58
C LEU A 8 9.59 -16.80 10.37
N TYR A 9 10.27 -16.44 9.27
CA TYR A 9 10.20 -17.19 8.01
C TYR A 9 11.58 -17.46 7.41
N ASP A 10 11.81 -18.71 7.06
CA ASP A 10 13.01 -19.15 6.35
C ASP A 10 13.06 -18.61 4.91
N LYS A 11 14.22 -18.80 4.27
CA LYS A 11 14.41 -18.35 2.89
C LYS A 11 13.55 -19.14 1.91
N GLY A 12 12.54 -18.45 1.36
CA GLY A 12 11.63 -19.01 0.36
C GLY A 12 10.39 -19.65 0.97
N GLU A 13 10.30 -19.68 2.30
CA GLU A 13 9.10 -20.11 3.02
C GLU A 13 7.93 -19.17 2.71
N LYS A 14 6.73 -19.75 2.58
CA LYS A 14 5.48 -19.03 2.40
C LYS A 14 4.40 -19.72 3.23
N PRO A 15 3.49 -18.97 3.87
CA PRO A 15 2.32 -19.57 4.50
C PRO A 15 1.41 -20.16 3.42
N ASP A 16 0.61 -21.15 3.82
CA ASP A 16 -0.49 -21.62 2.99
C ASP A 16 -1.46 -20.46 2.73
N HIS A 17 -1.79 -20.26 1.45
CA HIS A 17 -2.65 -19.16 1.02
C HIS A 17 -3.50 -19.60 -0.17
N CYS A 18 -4.80 -19.73 0.07
CA CYS A 18 -5.77 -20.17 -0.92
C CYS A 18 -6.79 -19.05 -1.16
N ILE A 19 -7.07 -18.76 -2.44
CA ILE A 19 -8.08 -17.78 -2.85
C ILE A 19 -9.14 -18.52 -3.66
N VAL A 20 -10.40 -18.39 -3.25
CA VAL A 20 -11.54 -19.02 -3.92
C VAL A 20 -12.54 -17.93 -4.33
N ILE A 21 -12.92 -17.93 -5.60
CA ILE A 21 -13.97 -17.06 -6.13
C ILE A 21 -15.06 -17.96 -6.69
N LYS A 22 -16.29 -17.85 -6.17
CA LYS A 22 -17.45 -18.60 -6.64
C LYS A 22 -18.54 -17.64 -7.10
N TYR A 23 -19.10 -17.92 -8.28
CA TYR A 23 -20.23 -17.16 -8.80
C TYR A 23 -21.54 -17.63 -8.17
N MET A 24 -22.28 -16.70 -7.57
CA MET A 24 -23.55 -16.94 -6.90
C MET A 24 -24.58 -15.90 -7.37
N PRO A 25 -25.44 -16.19 -8.36
CA PRO A 25 -26.31 -15.19 -8.99
C PRO A 25 -27.18 -14.40 -7.99
N HIS A 26 -27.64 -15.05 -6.92
CA HIS A 26 -28.53 -14.47 -5.92
C HIS A 26 -27.92 -13.25 -5.19
N VAL A 27 -26.59 -13.17 -5.05
CA VAL A 27 -25.96 -12.09 -4.28
C VAL A 27 -25.72 -10.83 -5.11
N GLY A 28 -25.83 -10.89 -6.45
CA GLY A 28 -25.65 -9.73 -7.31
C GLY A 28 -24.28 -9.04 -7.12
N ASP A 29 -24.28 -7.71 -7.00
CA ASP A 29 -23.09 -6.88 -6.70
C ASP A 29 -22.61 -7.01 -5.25
N SER A 30 -23.47 -7.56 -4.39
CA SER A 30 -23.22 -7.74 -2.97
C SER A 30 -22.29 -8.95 -2.77
N LYS A 31 -20.99 -8.71 -2.82
CA LYS A 31 -19.95 -9.70 -2.60
C LYS A 31 -19.89 -10.12 -1.14
N ARG A 32 -19.50 -11.38 -0.92
CA ARG A 32 -19.24 -11.98 0.39
C ARG A 32 -17.78 -12.42 0.41
N ALA A 33 -16.98 -11.79 1.24
CA ALA A 33 -15.60 -12.22 1.50
C ALA A 33 -15.56 -12.93 2.85
N ILE A 34 -14.91 -14.09 2.87
CA ILE A 34 -14.73 -14.91 4.06
C ILE A 34 -13.26 -15.27 4.10
N ASP A 35 -12.56 -14.77 5.10
CA ASP A 35 -11.12 -14.94 5.27
C ASP A 35 -10.85 -15.58 6.63
N GLU A 36 -9.99 -16.60 6.64
CA GLU A 36 -9.45 -17.22 7.85
C GLU A 36 -7.95 -16.98 7.89
N TYR A 37 -7.47 -16.40 9.00
CA TYR A 37 -6.05 -16.24 9.27
C TYR A 37 -5.70 -17.08 10.48
N VAL A 38 -4.83 -18.07 10.28
CA VAL A 38 -4.24 -18.88 11.36
C VAL A 38 -2.78 -18.49 11.50
N SER A 39 -2.37 -18.12 12.71
CA SER A 39 -1.01 -17.71 13.03
C SER A 39 -0.49 -18.48 14.25
N GLU A 40 0.77 -18.89 14.20
CA GLU A 40 1.47 -19.40 15.37
C GLU A 40 1.98 -18.24 16.23
N ILE A 41 1.80 -18.35 17.54
CA ILE A 41 2.21 -17.37 18.54
C ILE A 41 3.11 -18.04 19.59
N CYS A 42 3.52 -17.25 20.60
CA CYS A 42 4.44 -17.69 21.64
C CYS A 42 4.06 -19.05 22.25
N MET A 43 5.08 -19.87 22.53
CA MET A 43 4.92 -21.21 23.13
C MET A 43 4.05 -22.17 22.30
N HIS A 44 4.14 -22.10 20.97
CA HIS A 44 3.33 -22.92 20.04
C HIS A 44 1.82 -22.72 20.22
N GLY A 45 1.39 -21.57 20.76
CA GLY A 45 -0.01 -21.19 20.75
C GLY A 45 -0.48 -20.90 19.33
N THR A 46 -1.78 -21.01 19.08
CA THR A 46 -2.38 -20.67 17.78
C THR A 46 -3.38 -19.53 17.95
N ASN A 47 -3.30 -18.52 17.10
CA ASN A 47 -4.29 -17.47 16.97
C ASN A 47 -5.05 -17.63 15.66
N THR A 48 -6.38 -17.68 15.74
CA THR A 48 -7.27 -17.78 14.58
C THR A 48 -8.17 -16.55 14.51
N LEU A 49 -8.19 -15.89 13.35
CA LEU A 49 -9.03 -14.75 13.05
C LEU A 49 -9.94 -15.08 11.86
N MET A 50 -11.26 -15.00 12.08
CA MET A 50 -12.27 -15.14 11.03
C MET A 50 -12.84 -13.78 10.69
N ILE A 51 -12.78 -13.41 9.41
CA ILE A 51 -13.29 -12.15 8.89
C ILE A 51 -14.40 -12.47 7.90
N TYR A 52 -15.58 -11.91 8.15
CA TYR A 52 -16.72 -11.97 7.23
C TYR A 52 -17.07 -10.55 6.80
N ASN A 53 -16.94 -10.27 5.50
CA ASN A 53 -17.23 -8.96 4.95
C ASN A 53 -18.31 -9.04 3.87
N VAL A 54 -19.27 -8.12 3.96
CA VAL A 54 -20.31 -7.89 2.96
C VAL A 54 -19.99 -6.55 2.31
N CYS A 55 -19.75 -6.56 1.00
CA CYS A 55 -19.45 -5.35 0.27
C CYS A 55 -20.22 -5.29 -1.05
N GLU A 56 -20.73 -4.11 -1.38
CA GLU A 56 -21.15 -3.81 -2.75
C GLU A 56 -19.88 -3.51 -3.55
N ASP A 57 -19.44 -4.47 -4.39
CA ASP A 57 -18.11 -4.43 -5.03
C ASP A 57 -17.99 -3.20 -5.94
N SER A 58 -19.08 -2.83 -6.63
CA SER A 58 -19.11 -1.64 -7.49
C SER A 58 -19.00 -0.33 -6.71
N LEU A 59 -19.62 -0.25 -5.53
CA LEU A 59 -19.55 0.96 -4.68
C LEU A 59 -18.16 1.13 -4.05
N LEU A 60 -17.44 0.04 -3.78
CA LEU A 60 -16.04 0.13 -3.34
C LEU A 60 -15.09 0.44 -4.51
N ALA A 61 -15.32 -0.13 -5.70
CA ALA A 61 -14.44 0.05 -6.85
C ALA A 61 -14.52 1.46 -7.45
N THR A 62 -15.71 2.05 -7.51
CA THR A 62 -15.94 3.37 -8.12
C THR A 62 -15.03 4.48 -7.55
N PRO A 63 -14.96 4.71 -6.23
CA PRO A 63 -14.07 5.74 -5.67
C PRO A 63 -12.58 5.43 -5.91
N ILE A 64 -12.18 4.15 -5.89
CA ILE A 64 -10.79 3.75 -6.20
C ILE A 64 -10.42 4.12 -7.64
N MET A 65 -11.35 3.91 -8.59
CA MET A 65 -11.14 4.31 -10.00
C MET A 65 -11.03 5.83 -10.14
N LEU A 66 -11.87 6.58 -9.42
CA LEU A 66 -11.80 8.05 -9.41
C LEU A 66 -10.46 8.54 -8.86
N ASP A 67 -10.02 8.00 -7.72
CA ASP A 67 -8.73 8.34 -7.11
C ASP A 67 -7.56 8.01 -8.04
N LEU A 68 -7.64 6.90 -8.79
CA LEU A 68 -6.60 6.51 -9.73
C LEU A 68 -6.46 7.55 -10.85
N VAL A 69 -7.58 7.99 -11.44
CA VAL A 69 -7.58 9.02 -12.49
C VAL A 69 -7.06 10.35 -11.95
N LEU A 70 -7.55 10.79 -10.78
CA LEU A 70 -7.17 12.06 -10.18
C LEU A 70 -5.67 12.11 -9.80
N LEU A 71 -5.16 11.06 -9.17
CA LEU A 71 -3.75 10.98 -8.81
C LEU A 71 -2.85 10.82 -10.04
N SER A 72 -3.29 10.07 -11.05
CA SER A 72 -2.54 9.95 -12.31
C SER A 72 -2.39 11.31 -12.98
N GLU A 73 -3.49 12.07 -13.11
CA GLU A 73 -3.47 13.42 -13.66
C GLU A 73 -2.56 14.35 -12.84
N LEU A 74 -2.67 14.33 -11.52
CA LEU A 74 -1.81 15.13 -10.64
C LEU A 74 -0.33 14.80 -10.86
N PHE A 75 0.02 13.52 -10.95
CA PHE A 75 1.41 13.10 -11.15
C PHE A 75 1.97 13.56 -12.51
N THR A 76 1.14 13.72 -13.54
CA THR A 76 1.60 14.30 -14.82
C THR A 76 2.03 15.77 -14.70
N ARG A 77 1.52 16.50 -13.70
CA ARG A 77 1.85 17.92 -13.46
C ARG A 77 3.05 18.13 -12.54
N ILE A 78 3.57 17.06 -11.94
CA ILE A 78 4.71 17.14 -11.03
C ILE A 78 6.00 16.91 -11.82
N SER A 79 6.98 17.78 -11.60
CA SER A 79 8.32 17.65 -12.15
C SER A 79 9.36 17.94 -11.07
N ALA A 80 10.45 17.19 -11.06
CA ALA A 80 11.56 17.33 -10.13
C ALA A 80 12.85 17.66 -10.87
N LYS A 81 13.79 18.27 -10.16
CA LYS A 81 15.07 18.69 -10.70
C LYS A 81 16.17 18.18 -9.78
N SER A 82 17.21 17.61 -10.36
CA SER A 82 18.37 17.16 -9.58
C SER A 82 19.22 18.36 -9.20
N GLU A 83 19.85 18.34 -8.03
CA GLU A 83 20.83 19.37 -7.66
C GLU A 83 22.02 19.40 -8.62
N SER A 84 22.37 18.25 -9.20
CA SER A 84 23.45 18.10 -10.18
C SER A 84 23.09 18.52 -11.61
N ASP A 85 21.81 18.47 -11.98
CA ASP A 85 21.31 18.88 -13.30
C ASP A 85 20.37 20.06 -13.11
N GLN A 86 20.98 21.25 -13.04
CA GLN A 86 20.23 22.46 -12.79
C GLN A 86 19.57 23.06 -14.03
N GLU A 87 19.55 22.39 -15.17
CA GLU A 87 18.96 22.96 -16.38
C GLU A 87 17.61 22.32 -16.72
N ASN A 88 17.43 21.03 -16.43
CA ASN A 88 16.25 20.28 -16.87
C ASN A 88 15.35 19.82 -15.72
N PHE A 89 14.04 20.01 -15.91
CA PHE A 89 13.02 19.37 -15.09
C PHE A 89 12.69 17.99 -15.67
N HIS A 90 12.58 17.01 -14.78
CA HIS A 90 12.29 15.63 -15.11
C HIS A 90 10.91 15.26 -14.55
N SER A 91 10.06 14.68 -15.40
CA SER A 91 8.78 14.10 -14.99
C SER A 91 8.98 12.71 -14.35
N PHE A 92 7.91 12.15 -13.78
CA PHE A 92 7.92 10.76 -13.33
C PHE A 92 8.27 9.77 -14.45
N GLN A 93 8.76 8.60 -14.05
CA GLN A 93 8.89 7.46 -14.94
C GLN A 93 7.52 7.02 -15.48
N THR A 94 7.51 6.34 -16.62
CA THR A 94 6.28 5.82 -17.25
C THR A 94 5.46 4.92 -16.30
N VAL A 95 6.13 4.17 -15.43
CA VAL A 95 5.48 3.36 -14.40
C VAL A 95 5.31 4.20 -13.14
N LEU A 96 4.08 4.61 -12.84
CA LEU A 96 3.72 5.38 -11.65
C LEU A 96 3.53 4.45 -10.43
N SER A 97 4.61 3.91 -9.89
CA SER A 97 4.58 2.98 -8.74
C SER A 97 3.91 3.56 -7.48
N GLY A 98 3.91 4.89 -7.33
CA GLY A 98 3.17 5.58 -6.25
C GLY A 98 1.66 5.33 -6.24
N LEU A 99 1.07 4.90 -7.37
CA LEU A 99 -0.35 4.52 -7.45
C LEU A 99 -0.64 3.12 -6.86
N GLY A 100 0.38 2.41 -6.37
CA GLY A 100 0.24 1.06 -5.85
C GLY A 100 -0.76 0.91 -4.70
N PHE A 101 -1.06 1.98 -3.96
CA PHE A 101 -2.11 2.01 -2.94
C PHE A 101 -3.49 1.58 -3.46
N LEU A 102 -3.78 1.87 -4.74
CA LEU A 102 -5.09 1.63 -5.37
C LEU A 102 -5.13 0.31 -6.16
N LEU A 103 -4.02 -0.43 -6.22
CA LEU A 103 -3.86 -1.59 -7.09
C LEU A 103 -3.43 -2.82 -6.28
N LYS A 104 -4.09 -3.95 -6.56
CA LYS A 104 -3.77 -5.22 -5.88
C LYS A 104 -2.38 -5.76 -6.21
N ALA A 105 -1.91 -5.53 -7.43
CA ALA A 105 -0.62 -5.99 -7.93
C ALA A 105 0.10 -4.80 -8.59
N PRO A 106 0.76 -3.95 -7.80
CA PRO A 106 1.40 -2.74 -8.33
C PRO A 106 2.57 -3.09 -9.24
N LEU A 107 2.62 -2.43 -10.39
CA LEU A 107 3.77 -2.48 -11.28
C LEU A 107 4.87 -1.55 -10.75
N THR A 108 6.10 -2.02 -10.76
CA THR A 108 7.30 -1.28 -10.33
C THR A 108 8.31 -1.19 -11.46
N SER A 109 9.20 -0.21 -11.40
CA SER A 109 10.35 -0.17 -12.29
C SER A 109 11.38 -1.25 -11.92
N ASN A 110 12.24 -1.68 -12.86
CA ASN A 110 13.21 -2.77 -12.66
C ASN A 110 14.16 -2.60 -11.46
N LYS A 111 14.23 -1.41 -10.84
CA LYS A 111 15.12 -1.09 -9.72
C LYS A 111 14.37 -0.92 -8.39
N GLU A 112 13.04 -0.89 -8.40
CA GLU A 112 12.23 -0.64 -7.22
C GLU A 112 11.62 -1.96 -6.70
N PRO A 113 11.69 -2.24 -5.38
CA PRO A 113 11.04 -3.40 -4.81
C PRO A 113 9.51 -3.24 -4.79
N VAL A 114 8.78 -4.33 -5.00
CA VAL A 114 7.32 -4.35 -4.87
C VAL A 114 6.93 -4.27 -3.39
N VAL A 115 6.21 -3.21 -3.02
CA VAL A 115 5.66 -3.00 -1.67
C VAL A 115 4.14 -3.13 -1.72
N ASN A 116 3.58 -4.12 -1.00
CA ASN A 116 2.13 -4.35 -0.90
C ASN A 116 1.53 -3.91 0.45
N GLY A 117 2.30 -3.23 1.30
CA GLY A 117 1.81 -2.73 2.58
C GLY A 117 0.96 -1.48 2.40
N LEU A 118 -0.36 -1.60 2.60
CA LEU A 118 -1.32 -0.51 2.34
C LEU A 118 -0.95 0.81 3.03
N MET A 119 -0.56 0.77 4.30
CA MET A 119 -0.19 1.98 5.05
C MET A 119 1.15 2.58 4.59
N ALA A 120 2.09 1.75 4.15
CA ALA A 120 3.35 2.22 3.57
C ALA A 120 3.12 2.92 2.22
N GLN A 121 2.27 2.34 1.38
CA GLN A 121 1.86 2.94 0.10
C GLN A 121 1.09 4.25 0.32
N LYS A 122 0.19 4.31 1.31
CA LYS A 122 -0.49 5.56 1.70
C LYS A 122 0.50 6.64 2.15
N SER A 123 1.45 6.26 3.01
CA SER A 123 2.48 7.18 3.50
C SER A 123 3.34 7.71 2.36
N CYS A 124 3.66 6.89 1.35
CA CYS A 124 4.37 7.32 0.15
C CYS A 124 3.63 8.45 -0.58
N ILE A 125 2.33 8.27 -0.88
CA ILE A 125 1.51 9.29 -1.55
C ILE A 125 1.45 10.57 -0.72
N LEU A 126 1.19 10.45 0.59
CA LEU A 126 1.09 11.62 1.47
C LEU A 126 2.40 12.39 1.55
N ASN A 127 3.53 11.69 1.69
CA ASN A 127 4.84 12.32 1.78
C ASN A 127 5.27 12.96 0.45
N LEU A 128 4.87 12.38 -0.69
CA LEU A 128 5.07 12.99 -2.02
C LEU A 128 4.33 14.33 -2.12
N ILE A 129 3.05 14.36 -1.72
CA ILE A 129 2.25 15.59 -1.73
C ILE A 129 2.82 16.62 -0.73
N ARG A 130 3.25 16.18 0.47
CA ARG A 130 3.91 17.06 1.46
C ARG A 130 5.20 17.66 0.92
N ALA A 131 6.00 16.88 0.19
CA ALA A 131 7.22 17.38 -0.45
C ALA A 131 6.91 18.48 -1.48
N CYS A 132 5.83 18.34 -2.26
CA CYS A 132 5.37 19.40 -3.16
C CYS A 132 4.96 20.70 -2.43
N LEU A 133 4.57 20.60 -1.15
CA LEU A 133 4.24 21.75 -0.29
C LEU A 133 5.43 22.28 0.51
N GLY A 134 6.62 21.70 0.37
CA GLY A 134 7.80 22.05 1.19
C GLY A 134 7.68 21.62 2.66
N ILE A 135 6.76 20.71 2.97
CA ILE A 135 6.57 20.18 4.32
C ILE A 135 7.39 18.88 4.48
N PRO A 136 8.13 18.70 5.58
CA PRO A 136 8.86 17.46 5.80
C PRO A 136 7.92 16.24 5.90
N PRO A 137 8.43 15.04 5.60
CA PRO A 137 7.66 13.81 5.73
C PRO A 137 7.19 13.64 7.17
N GLU A 138 5.99 13.07 7.33
CA GLU A 138 5.44 12.87 8.66
C GLU A 138 6.21 11.76 9.40
N THR A 139 6.68 12.09 10.60
CA THR A 139 7.32 11.12 11.48
C THR A 139 6.51 11.06 12.78
N HIS A 140 6.14 9.88 13.24
CA HIS A 140 5.38 9.69 14.48
C HIS A 140 6.27 9.72 15.74
N MET A 141 7.36 10.49 15.69
CA MET A 141 8.36 10.51 16.76
C MET A 141 7.91 11.36 17.95
N TYR A 142 7.21 12.48 17.70
CA TYR A 142 6.73 13.44 18.71
C TYR A 142 7.81 13.79 19.77
N LEU A 143 9.03 14.09 19.30
CA LEU A 143 10.19 14.26 20.18
C LEU A 143 10.03 15.46 21.12
N GLU A 144 9.32 16.48 20.68
CA GLU A 144 9.01 17.69 21.42
C GLU A 144 8.16 17.41 22.67
N GLN A 145 7.39 16.32 22.67
CA GLN A 145 6.61 15.88 23.83
C GLN A 145 7.37 14.88 24.70
N LYS A 146 8.32 14.14 24.11
CA LYS A 146 9.09 13.09 24.80
C LYS A 146 10.31 13.64 25.52
N PHE A 147 10.87 14.72 24.99
CA PHE A 147 11.96 15.43 25.63
C PHE A 147 11.48 16.79 26.10
N SER A 148 11.74 17.11 27.36
CA SER A 148 11.63 18.47 27.89
C SER A 148 12.81 19.31 27.41
N LEU A 149 12.92 19.52 26.10
CA LEU A 149 13.89 20.44 25.52
C LEU A 149 13.32 21.87 25.64
N ASN A 150 13.33 22.37 26.87
CA ASN A 150 13.29 23.80 27.17
C ASN A 150 14.69 24.25 27.57
#